data_AF-A0A9X6AHL1-F1
#
_entry.id   AF-A0A9X6AHL1-F1
#
_cell.length_a   1.000
_cell.length_b   1.000
_cell.length_c   1.000
_cell.angle_alpha   90.00
_cell.angle_beta   90.00
_cell.angle_gamma   90.00
#
_symmetry.space_group_name_H-M   'P 1'
#
loop_
_entity.id
_entity.type
_entity.pdbx_description
1 polymer ?
#
loop_
_entity_poly.entity_id
_entity_poly.type
_entity_poly.pdbx_seq_one_letter_code
_entity_poly.pdbx_strand_id
1 'polypeptide(L)'
;MTATEAAPLQLDEIQGIVLRDRPSPYVGTYILLRVDDPGAGRELMGRLAELVDSAANWWQPDLPALLNAGLTYRGLEALQVSPVALSTFPEEFRQGMAARAEFIGDTGESAPARWEPPFGTG
;
A
#
# COMPACT_ATOMS: atom_id res chain seq x y z
N MET A 1 27.71 -10.39 -23.97
CA MET A 1 26.69 -9.73 -23.12
C MET A 1 27.33 -9.49 -21.77
N THR A 2 27.77 -8.26 -21.51
CA THR A 2 28.17 -7.83 -20.17
C THR A 2 26.90 -7.63 -19.36
N ALA A 3 26.71 -8.43 -18.31
CA ALA A 3 25.66 -8.18 -17.33
C ALA A 3 25.92 -6.79 -16.74
N THR A 4 24.95 -5.89 -16.85
CA THR A 4 24.97 -4.65 -16.07
C THR A 4 24.80 -5.08 -14.62
N GLU A 5 25.82 -4.82 -13.80
CA GLU A 5 25.74 -5.04 -12.36
C GLU A 5 24.59 -4.17 -11.84
N ALA A 6 23.59 -4.81 -11.22
CA ALA A 6 22.43 -4.10 -10.71
C ALA A 6 22.88 -3.14 -9.60
N ALA A 7 22.40 -1.90 -9.64
CA ALA A 7 22.67 -0.93 -8.58
C ALA A 7 22.24 -1.51 -7.22
N PRO A 8 23.00 -1.28 -6.13
CA PRO A 8 22.65 -1.77 -4.81
C PRO A 8 21.31 -1.19 -4.35
N LEU A 9 20.50 -2.01 -3.70
CA LEU A 9 19.22 -1.56 -3.12
C LEU A 9 19.48 -0.64 -1.92
N GLN A 10 18.78 0.49 -1.88
CA GLN A 10 18.72 1.39 -0.72
C GLN A 10 17.73 0.84 0.30
N LEU A 11 18.18 -0.11 1.14
CA LEU A 11 17.29 -0.86 2.05
C LEU A 11 16.60 0.01 3.11
N ASP A 12 17.15 1.18 3.40
CA ASP A 12 16.58 2.20 4.29
C ASP A 12 15.39 2.95 3.65
N GLU A 13 15.31 2.98 2.31
CA GLU A 13 14.22 3.61 1.57
C GLU A 13 13.12 2.62 1.14
N ILE A 14 13.24 1.34 1.51
CA ILE A 14 12.28 0.29 1.16
C ILE A 14 11.55 -0.16 2.42
N GLN A 15 10.22 -0.16 2.42
CA GLN A 15 9.43 -0.71 3.52
C GLN A 15 9.77 -2.20 3.73
N GLY A 16 10.01 -2.60 4.98
CA GLY A 16 10.54 -3.92 5.27
C GLY A 16 9.65 -5.07 4.80
N ILE A 17 8.32 -4.90 4.82
CA ILE A 17 7.37 -5.94 4.37
C ILE A 17 7.52 -6.35 2.90
N VAL A 18 8.18 -5.52 2.09
CA VAL A 18 8.44 -5.80 0.67
C VAL A 18 9.55 -6.85 0.50
N LEU A 19 10.58 -6.80 1.35
CA LEU A 19 11.80 -7.61 1.20
C LEU A 19 12.04 -8.60 2.34
N ARG A 20 11.26 -8.52 3.41
CA ARG A 20 11.44 -9.30 4.63
C ARG A 20 10.21 -10.11 4.94
N ASP A 21 10.44 -11.32 5.44
CA ASP A 21 9.37 -12.16 5.93
C ASP A 21 8.77 -11.55 7.20
N ARG A 22 7.45 -11.74 7.34
CA ARG A 22 6.76 -11.38 8.57
C ARG A 22 7.21 -12.33 9.69
N PRO A 23 7.45 -11.81 10.91
CA PRO A 23 7.75 -12.66 12.05
C PRO A 23 6.61 -13.65 12.28
N SER A 24 6.92 -14.86 12.74
CA SER A 24 5.93 -15.89 13.05
C SER A 24 6.23 -16.50 14.43
N PRO A 25 5.23 -16.63 15.32
CA PRO A 25 3.84 -16.19 15.15
C PRO A 25 3.68 -14.66 15.26
N TYR A 26 2.64 -14.10 14.65
CA TYR A 26 2.27 -12.69 14.83
C TYR A 26 0.76 -12.49 14.76
N VAL A 27 0.32 -11.33 15.27
CA VAL A 27 -1.03 -10.79 15.04
C VAL A 27 -0.87 -9.51 14.24
N GLY A 28 -1.61 -9.38 13.14
CA GLY A 28 -1.63 -8.19 12.31
C GLY A 28 -2.95 -7.45 12.42
N THR A 29 -2.90 -6.12 12.38
CA THR A 29 -4.09 -5.27 12.29
C THR A 29 -3.97 -4.40 11.05
N TYR A 30 -4.99 -4.42 10.20
CA TYR A 30 -5.11 -3.51 9.06
C TYR A 30 -6.05 -2.38 9.44
N ILE A 31 -5.55 -1.14 9.39
CA ILE A 31 -6.34 0.06 9.64
C ILE A 31 -6.62 0.72 8.29
N LEU A 32 -7.90 0.76 7.92
CA LEU A 32 -8.36 1.42 6.69
C LEU A 32 -8.78 2.85 7.00
N LEU A 33 -8.17 3.80 6.30
CA LEU A 33 -8.44 5.22 6.47
C LEU A 33 -8.92 5.81 5.14
N ARG A 34 -9.87 6.73 5.24
CA ARG A 34 -10.30 7.57 4.11
C ARG A 34 -9.79 8.98 4.34
N VAL A 35 -9.19 9.57 3.31
CA VAL A 35 -8.74 10.96 3.34
C VAL A 35 -9.90 11.83 2.86
N ASP A 36 -10.49 12.59 3.79
CA ASP A 36 -11.54 13.57 3.50
C ASP A 36 -10.98 14.99 3.32
N ASP A 37 -9.93 15.32 4.08
CA ASP A 37 -9.17 16.57 3.93
C ASP A 37 -7.76 16.27 3.40
N PRO A 38 -7.37 16.85 2.25
CA PRO A 38 -6.07 16.55 1.64
C PRO A 38 -4.88 17.09 2.44
N GLY A 39 -5.06 18.19 3.20
CA GLY A 39 -4.02 18.77 4.04
C GLY A 39 -3.69 17.86 5.22
N ALA A 40 -4.71 17.46 5.98
CA ALA A 40 -4.59 16.52 7.09
C ALA A 40 -4.08 15.15 6.62
N GLY A 41 -4.51 14.69 5.43
CA GLY A 41 -3.99 13.46 4.82
C GLY A 41 -2.49 13.52 4.57
N ARG A 42 -1.97 14.62 4.00
CA ARG A 42 -0.53 14.80 3.77
C ARG A 42 0.26 14.94 5.07
N GLU A 43 -0.29 15.62 6.07
CA GLU A 43 0.32 15.69 7.41
C GLU A 43 0.46 14.30 8.03
N LEU A 44 -0.59 13.47 7.95
CA LEU A 44 -0.55 12.08 8.40
C LEU A 44 0.52 11.28 7.66
N MET A 45 0.67 11.45 6.34
CA MET A 45 1.71 10.75 5.59
C MET A 45 3.11 11.13 6.05
N GLY A 46 3.37 12.41 6.34
CA GLY A 46 4.65 12.85 6.90
C GLY A 46 4.95 12.16 8.23
N ARG A 47 3.96 12.11 9.13
CA ARG A 47 4.10 11.44 10.44
C ARG A 47 4.26 9.92 10.32
N LEU A 48 3.57 9.28 9.37
CA LEU A 48 3.72 7.85 9.13
C LEU A 48 5.08 7.51 8.53
N ALA A 49 5.63 8.35 7.64
CA ALA A 49 6.92 8.12 7.03
C ALA A 49 8.06 8.03 8.06
N GLU A 50 7.94 8.72 9.20
CA GLU A 50 8.89 8.65 10.31
C GLU A 50 8.76 7.35 11.14
N LEU A 51 7.65 6.62 11.02
CA LEU A 51 7.31 5.46 11.84
C LEU A 51 7.31 4.13 11.07
N VAL A 52 7.29 4.17 9.73
CA VAL A 52 7.27 2.98 8.89
C VAL A 52 8.63 2.29 8.93
N ASP A 53 8.63 0.97 9.22
CA ASP A 53 9.86 0.19 9.32
C ASP A 53 10.47 -0.09 7.96
N SER A 54 11.76 0.23 7.81
CA SER A 54 12.52 -0.05 6.59
C SER A 54 13.10 -1.48 6.57
N ALA A 55 13.48 -1.95 5.40
CA ALA A 55 14.11 -3.24 5.20
C ALA A 55 15.52 -3.34 5.82
N ALA A 56 16.13 -2.20 6.15
CA ALA A 56 17.39 -2.13 6.89
C ALA A 56 17.24 -2.46 8.38
N ASN A 57 16.14 -2.03 9.02
CA ASN A 57 15.94 -2.11 10.47
C ASN A 57 14.84 -3.08 10.92
N TRP A 58 14.25 -3.84 9.99
CA TRP A 58 13.11 -4.74 10.22
C TRP A 58 13.17 -5.65 11.46
N TRP A 59 14.35 -6.11 11.89
CA TRP A 59 14.51 -7.00 13.05
C TRP A 59 14.77 -6.27 14.38
N GLN A 60 14.83 -4.95 14.36
CA GLN A 60 15.05 -4.08 15.51
C GLN A 60 14.15 -2.84 15.42
N PRO A 61 12.81 -3.02 15.45
CA PRO A 61 11.88 -1.90 15.33
C PRO A 61 11.92 -1.01 16.58
N ASP A 62 11.73 0.29 16.38
CA ASP A 62 11.64 1.27 17.48
C ASP A 62 10.31 1.18 18.23
N LEU A 63 9.27 0.67 17.56
CA LEU A 63 7.93 0.46 18.10
C LEU A 63 7.73 -1.01 18.53
N PRO A 64 6.79 -1.29 19.46
CA PRO A 64 6.46 -2.66 19.85
C PRO A 64 5.73 -3.47 18.77
N ALA A 65 5.57 -2.92 17.55
CA ALA A 65 4.94 -3.54 16.40
C ALA A 65 5.60 -3.05 15.11
N LEU A 66 5.60 -3.89 14.08
CA LEU A 66 6.05 -3.51 12.74
C LEU A 66 4.97 -2.73 12.01
N LEU A 67 5.28 -1.53 11.54
CA LEU A 67 4.38 -0.64 10.84
C LEU A 67 4.75 -0.54 9.35
N ASN A 68 3.74 -0.70 8.50
CA ASN A 68 3.85 -0.47 7.06
C ASN A 68 2.64 0.33 6.59
N ALA A 69 2.80 1.06 5.50
CA ALA A 69 1.74 1.88 4.91
C ALA A 69 1.55 1.57 3.43
N GLY A 70 0.29 1.45 3.01
CA GLY A 70 -0.10 1.30 1.61
C GLY A 70 -1.13 2.37 1.24
N LEU A 71 -1.06 2.84 0.00
CA LEU A 71 -1.99 3.82 -0.56
C LEU A 71 -2.72 3.20 -1.75
N THR A 72 -4.03 3.43 -1.84
CA THR A 72 -4.80 3.10 -3.03
C THR A 72 -4.68 4.23 -4.05
N TYR A 73 -5.00 3.96 -5.32
CA TYR A 73 -5.03 5.02 -6.34
C TYR A 73 -5.94 6.18 -5.95
N ARG A 74 -7.16 5.89 -5.47
CA ARG A 74 -8.10 6.89 -4.96
C ARG A 74 -7.56 7.65 -3.74
N GLY A 75 -6.76 6.99 -2.90
CA GLY A 75 -6.06 7.66 -1.80
C GLY A 75 -5.03 8.67 -2.29
N LEU A 76 -4.27 8.34 -3.33
CA LEU A 76 -3.33 9.27 -3.97
C LEU A 76 -4.06 10.45 -4.64
N GLU A 77 -5.20 10.20 -5.28
CA GLU A 77 -6.08 11.26 -5.80
C GLU A 77 -6.57 12.18 -4.67
N ALA A 78 -7.05 11.61 -3.56
CA ALA A 78 -7.50 12.36 -2.40
C ALA A 78 -6.38 13.17 -1.72
N LEU A 79 -5.13 12.69 -1.78
CA LEU A 79 -3.95 13.43 -1.33
C LEU A 79 -3.49 14.53 -2.31
N GLN A 80 -4.14 14.63 -3.48
CA GLN A 80 -3.84 15.56 -4.56
C GLN A 80 -2.45 15.33 -5.19
N VAL A 81 -2.03 14.06 -5.32
CA VAL A 81 -0.86 13.72 -6.13
C VAL A 81 -1.08 14.19 -7.57
N SER A 82 -0.02 14.70 -8.21
CA SER A 82 -0.15 15.31 -9.53
C SER A 82 -0.75 14.34 -10.57
N PRO A 83 -1.57 14.82 -11.52
CA PRO A 83 -2.13 13.96 -12.57
C PRO A 83 -1.07 13.24 -13.40
N VAL A 84 0.09 13.88 -13.62
CA VAL A 84 1.21 13.28 -14.35
C VAL A 84 1.73 12.06 -13.60
N ALA A 85 2.01 12.16 -12.30
CA ALA A 85 2.44 11.03 -11.50
C ALA A 85 1.35 9.94 -11.38
N LEU A 86 0.09 10.33 -11.23
CA LEU A 86 -1.02 9.37 -11.22
C LEU A 86 -1.13 8.59 -12.53
N SER A 87 -0.81 9.20 -13.67
CA SER A 87 -0.88 8.56 -14.98
C SER A 87 0.18 7.47 -15.19
N THR A 88 1.25 7.43 -14.39
CA THR A 88 2.33 6.44 -14.56
C THR A 88 2.02 5.09 -13.91
N PHE A 89 0.97 5.01 -13.08
CA PHE A 89 0.62 3.76 -12.43
C PHE A 89 -0.03 2.77 -13.42
N PRO A 90 0.20 1.45 -13.24
CA PRO A 90 -0.44 0.41 -14.04
C PRO A 90 -1.96 0.53 -14.03
N GLU A 91 -2.60 0.15 -15.13
CA GLU A 91 -4.06 0.27 -15.30
C GLU A 91 -4.82 -0.46 -14.19
N GLU A 92 -4.34 -1.64 -13.78
CA GLU A 92 -4.93 -2.45 -12.72
C GLU A 92 -4.99 -1.75 -11.37
N PHE A 93 -3.97 -0.96 -11.03
CA PHE A 93 -3.93 -0.18 -9.81
C PHE A 93 -4.85 1.03 -9.91
N ARG A 94 -4.91 1.69 -11.08
CA ARG A 94 -5.81 2.82 -11.36
C ARG A 94 -7.28 2.43 -11.28
N GLN A 95 -7.64 1.26 -11.86
CA GLN A 95 -9.00 0.74 -11.86
C GLN A 95 -9.44 0.28 -10.45
N GLY A 96 -8.53 -0.35 -9.71
CA GLY A 96 -8.82 -0.96 -8.40
C GLY A 96 -9.51 -2.32 -8.50
N MET A 97 -9.52 -3.05 -7.39
CA MET A 97 -9.89 -4.47 -7.35
C MET A 97 -11.34 -4.75 -7.75
N ALA A 98 -12.30 -3.99 -7.21
CA ALA A 98 -13.73 -4.20 -7.47
C ALA A 98 -14.11 -4.01 -8.96
N ALA A 99 -13.53 -3.02 -9.64
CA ALA A 99 -13.77 -2.79 -11.06
C ALA A 99 -13.20 -3.90 -11.95
N ARG A 100 -12.26 -4.70 -11.41
CA ARG A 100 -11.59 -5.80 -12.10
C ARG A 100 -12.10 -7.18 -11.69
N ALA A 101 -13.21 -7.25 -10.98
CA ALA A 101 -13.72 -8.48 -10.41
C ALA A 101 -13.89 -9.62 -11.44
N GLU A 102 -14.44 -9.31 -12.61
CA GLU A 102 -14.57 -10.29 -13.71
C GLU A 102 -13.21 -10.83 -14.17
N PHE A 103 -12.19 -9.98 -14.23
CA PHE A 103 -10.83 -10.37 -14.62
C PHE A 103 -10.14 -11.26 -13.56
N ILE A 104 -10.36 -10.98 -12.28
CA ILE A 104 -9.75 -11.73 -11.16
C ILE A 104 -10.59 -12.94 -10.71
N GLY A 105 -11.75 -13.16 -11.32
CA GLY A 105 -12.62 -14.31 -11.05
C GLY A 105 -13.65 -14.11 -9.94
N ASP A 106 -13.75 -12.90 -9.37
CA ASP A 106 -14.68 -12.54 -8.31
C ASP A 106 -16.08 -12.29 -8.89
N THR A 107 -16.79 -13.39 -9.15
CA THR A 107 -18.14 -13.40 -9.75
C THR A 107 -19.13 -14.18 -8.87
N GLY A 108 -20.44 -14.04 -9.14
CA GLY A 108 -21.47 -14.77 -8.41
C GLY A 108 -21.52 -14.43 -6.92
N GLU A 109 -21.23 -15.40 -6.06
CA GLU A 109 -21.21 -15.24 -4.60
C GLU A 109 -20.02 -14.40 -4.11
N SER A 110 -18.91 -14.42 -4.85
CA SER A 110 -17.72 -13.62 -4.57
C SER A 110 -17.73 -12.26 -5.26
N ALA A 111 -18.84 -11.85 -5.89
CA ALA A 111 -18.91 -10.58 -6.61
C ALA A 111 -18.77 -9.38 -5.66
N PRO A 112 -18.21 -8.23 -6.10
CA PRO A 112 -17.98 -7.05 -5.26
C PRO A 112 -19.22 -6.50 -4.54
N ALA A 113 -20.42 -6.72 -5.10
CA ALA A 113 -21.68 -6.35 -4.45
C ALA A 113 -21.96 -7.14 -3.16
N ARG A 114 -21.17 -8.18 -2.87
CA ARG A 114 -21.29 -9.06 -1.71
C ARG A 114 -20.05 -9.02 -0.80
N TRP A 115 -19.03 -8.23 -1.15
CA TRP A 115 -17.87 -8.07 -0.27
C TRP A 115 -18.26 -7.28 0.99
N GLU A 116 -17.56 -7.55 2.08
CA GLU A 116 -17.76 -6.81 3.32
C GLU A 116 -17.47 -5.31 3.13
N PRO A 117 -18.26 -4.42 3.75
CA PRO A 117 -17.91 -3.01 3.80
C PRO A 117 -16.54 -2.80 4.48
N PRO A 118 -15.70 -1.88 4.00
CA PRO A 118 -15.93 -0.90 2.94
C PRO A 118 -15.38 -1.33 1.56
N PHE A 119 -15.13 -2.62 1.32
CA PHE A 119 -14.39 -3.09 0.15
C PHE A 119 -15.24 -3.26 -1.11
N GLY A 120 -16.52 -3.57 -0.92
CA GLY A 120 -17.47 -3.86 -1.99
C GLY A 120 -18.10 -2.64 -2.66
N THR A 121 -19.05 -2.91 -3.54
CA THR A 121 -19.90 -1.91 -4.21
C THR A 121 -21.33 -1.87 -3.70
N GLY A 122 -21.69 -2.79 -2.79
CA GLY A 122 -23.02 -2.94 -2.18
C GLY A 122 -23.05 -2.49 -0.74
#